data_AF-A0A329ZQZ9-F1
#
_entry.id   AF-A0A329ZQZ9-F1
#
_cell.length_a   1.000
_cell.length_b   1.000
_cell.length_c   1.000
_cell.angle_alpha   90.00
_cell.angle_beta   90.00
_cell.angle_gamma   90.00
#
_symmetry.space_group_name_H-M   'P 1'
#
loop_
_entity.id
_entity.type
_entity.pdbx_description
1 polymer ?
#
loop_
_entity_poly.entity_id
_entity_poly.type
_entity_poly.pdbx_seq_one_letter_code
_entity_poly.pdbx_strand_id
1 'polypeptide(L)'
;MEYREFFERVKGFLEQAEIHKRRGNNDFNPYLEMWSESNEVKLHSALISGFLNPLGNHYQGDVFLETFLESVGLKAWFGDSSNARVHKEYENIDVYIANGKRHIIVENKIWGKDQDRQIERYIEIIAKEQSRDFNDDMESNELESSESETPQEQGASYDNIAVLYLAPYKRNPSGYSLGKWEIQGDSLVNGDNKVRFKAITYKGEILKWIENSQAKVGCITSLNAALLFYKDVVQIITNTKENTMSIEKFLTENKGSIEGNMKIVFEILENKDKIIESYCEAIVEKCREQIESKDFEIVKTSKDEKMGRWNRIDLSYPFMIKPKNCGKYYFAFCVEHYIQKEKYNCYGVRIFEQDSDSNMDDNISSKIIEYLNVEYIWWLDDNQKFWWYELDTSIAELESKLQEFLDSNKIKALNEKLKEYQA
;
A
#
# COMPACT_ATOMS: atom_id res chain seq x y z
N MET A 1 -36.88 14.42 11.39
CA MET A 1 -36.91 12.96 11.11
C MET A 1 -35.70 12.56 10.29
N GLU A 2 -35.53 13.15 9.11
CA GLU A 2 -34.41 12.99 8.16
C GLU A 2 -33.06 12.55 8.75
N TYR A 3 -32.43 13.32 9.65
CA TYR A 3 -31.12 12.97 10.23
C TYR A 3 -31.08 11.59 10.91
N ARG A 4 -32.16 11.17 11.59
CA ARG A 4 -32.21 9.86 12.27
C ARG A 4 -32.20 8.73 11.24
N GLU A 5 -32.98 8.85 10.19
CA GLU A 5 -33.02 7.89 9.09
C GLU A 5 -31.71 7.87 8.31
N PHE A 6 -31.05 9.01 8.15
CA PHE A 6 -29.70 9.10 7.59
C PHE A 6 -28.67 8.35 8.46
N PHE A 7 -28.61 8.60 9.77
CA PHE A 7 -27.64 7.94 10.65
C PHE A 7 -27.90 6.43 10.80
N GLU A 8 -29.16 5.97 10.85
CA GLU A 8 -29.46 4.52 10.83
C GLU A 8 -29.09 3.88 9.47
N ARG A 9 -29.28 4.58 8.35
CA ARG A 9 -28.79 4.13 7.02
C ARG A 9 -27.27 4.05 6.97
N VAL A 10 -26.55 5.05 7.49
CA VAL A 10 -25.07 5.05 7.57
C VAL A 10 -24.57 3.92 8.46
N LYS A 11 -25.19 3.72 9.64
CA LYS A 11 -24.84 2.62 10.54
C LYS A 11 -25.05 1.25 9.88
N GLY A 12 -26.23 1.01 9.30
CA GLY A 12 -26.51 -0.24 8.57
C GLY A 12 -25.57 -0.47 7.39
N PHE A 13 -25.15 0.61 6.70
CA PHE A 13 -24.13 0.55 5.65
C PHE A 13 -22.75 0.14 6.19
N LEU A 14 -22.29 0.71 7.30
CA LEU A 14 -21.03 0.34 7.95
C LEU A 14 -21.05 -1.12 8.43
N GLU A 15 -22.18 -1.58 8.99
CA GLU A 15 -22.38 -2.99 9.36
C GLU A 15 -22.31 -3.93 8.15
N GLN A 16 -22.89 -3.56 7.00
CA GLN A 16 -22.73 -4.34 5.76
C GLN A 16 -21.29 -4.29 5.23
N ALA A 17 -20.62 -3.14 5.26
CA ALA A 17 -19.22 -3.02 4.83
C ALA A 17 -18.30 -3.96 5.63
N GLU A 18 -18.50 -4.04 6.95
CA GLU A 18 -17.79 -5.01 7.81
C GLU A 18 -18.12 -6.47 7.49
N ILE A 19 -19.38 -6.78 7.14
CA ILE A 19 -19.77 -8.11 6.66
C ILE A 19 -19.11 -8.44 5.31
N HIS A 20 -18.99 -7.48 4.39
CA HIS A 20 -18.29 -7.65 3.11
C HIS A 20 -16.78 -7.88 3.31
N LYS A 21 -16.12 -7.14 4.20
CA LYS A 21 -14.73 -7.40 4.59
C LYS A 21 -14.53 -8.82 5.08
N ARG A 22 -15.35 -9.26 6.05
CA ARG A 22 -15.28 -10.63 6.63
C ARG A 22 -15.61 -11.74 5.62
N ARG A 23 -16.25 -11.41 4.49
CA ARG A 23 -16.56 -12.34 3.38
C ARG A 23 -15.53 -12.32 2.25
N GLY A 24 -14.43 -11.59 2.42
CA GLY A 24 -13.29 -11.59 1.48
C GLY A 24 -13.14 -10.34 0.62
N ASN A 25 -14.05 -9.36 0.68
CA ASN A 25 -13.80 -8.05 0.05
C ASN A 25 -13.07 -7.13 1.04
N ASN A 26 -11.77 -7.39 1.23
CA ASN A 26 -10.91 -6.67 2.15
C ASN A 26 -9.49 -6.48 1.56
N ASP A 27 -8.68 -5.74 2.29
CA ASP A 27 -7.33 -5.33 1.88
C ASP A 27 -6.26 -6.43 2.07
N PHE A 28 -6.53 -7.48 2.85
CA PHE A 28 -5.55 -8.54 3.14
C PHE A 28 -5.27 -9.40 1.91
N ASN A 29 -4.00 -9.52 1.55
CA ASN A 29 -3.55 -10.40 0.48
C ASN A 29 -2.23 -11.08 0.90
N PRO A 30 -2.18 -12.43 1.00
CA PRO A 30 -1.00 -13.13 1.49
C PRO A 30 0.24 -12.95 0.60
N TYR A 31 0.09 -12.55 -0.66
CA TYR A 31 1.22 -12.21 -1.52
C TYR A 31 1.84 -10.85 -1.22
N LEU A 32 1.09 -9.93 -0.60
CA LEU A 32 1.61 -8.62 -0.18
C LEU A 32 2.24 -8.71 1.22
N GLU A 33 1.64 -9.48 2.14
CA GLU A 33 2.22 -9.75 3.47
C GLU A 33 3.61 -10.43 3.41
N MET A 34 3.88 -11.20 2.36
CA MET A 34 5.12 -11.96 2.20
C MET A 34 6.27 -11.19 1.52
N TRP A 35 6.02 -10.00 0.96
CA TRP A 35 6.99 -9.28 0.12
C TRP A 35 6.99 -7.77 0.38
N SER A 36 8.17 -7.20 0.62
CA SER A 36 8.32 -5.75 0.77
C SER A 36 8.07 -4.99 -0.54
N GLU A 37 7.62 -3.73 -0.45
CA GLU A 37 7.39 -2.82 -1.58
C GLU A 37 8.58 -2.78 -2.56
N SER A 38 9.80 -2.79 -2.02
CA SER A 38 11.07 -2.82 -2.76
C SER A 38 11.29 -4.06 -3.64
N ASN A 39 10.42 -5.07 -3.55
CA ASN A 39 10.54 -6.38 -4.19
C ASN A 39 9.30 -6.76 -5.03
N GLU A 40 8.33 -5.84 -5.19
CA GLU A 40 7.08 -6.02 -5.94
C GLU A 40 7.29 -6.58 -7.36
N VAL A 41 8.27 -6.05 -8.11
CA VAL A 41 8.58 -6.54 -9.47
C VAL A 41 8.98 -8.03 -9.45
N LYS A 42 9.73 -8.48 -8.43
CA LYS A 42 10.12 -9.89 -8.29
C LYS A 42 8.95 -10.78 -7.90
N LEU A 43 8.00 -10.28 -7.09
CA LEU A 43 6.74 -10.99 -6.82
C LEU A 43 5.98 -11.24 -8.12
N HIS A 44 5.83 -10.22 -8.96
CA HIS A 44 5.14 -10.35 -10.25
C HIS A 44 5.86 -11.33 -11.20
N SER A 45 7.17 -11.18 -11.40
CA SER A 45 7.93 -12.08 -12.28
C SER A 45 7.95 -13.52 -11.73
N ALA A 46 7.92 -13.72 -10.40
CA ALA A 46 7.80 -15.04 -9.76
C ALA A 46 6.40 -15.67 -9.91
N LEU A 47 5.32 -14.90 -9.76
CA LEU A 47 3.95 -15.42 -9.94
C LEU A 47 3.68 -15.76 -11.42
N ILE A 48 4.11 -14.90 -12.35
CA ILE A 48 4.00 -15.18 -13.79
C ILE A 48 4.79 -16.45 -14.15
N SER A 49 6.10 -16.50 -13.86
CA SER A 49 6.92 -17.67 -14.19
C SER A 49 6.47 -18.96 -13.50
N GLY A 50 5.98 -18.86 -12.25
CA GLY A 50 5.48 -20.00 -11.48
C GLY A 50 4.16 -20.59 -12.00
N PHE A 51 3.26 -19.77 -12.56
CA PHE A 51 2.05 -20.26 -13.24
C PHE A 51 2.31 -20.67 -14.69
N LEU A 52 3.22 -20.02 -15.41
CA LEU A 52 3.45 -20.30 -16.84
C LEU A 52 4.29 -21.55 -17.10
N ASN A 53 4.98 -22.13 -16.11
CA ASN A 53 5.87 -23.28 -16.31
C ASN A 53 5.10 -24.62 -16.44
N PRO A 54 5.00 -25.24 -17.63
CA PRO A 54 4.26 -26.51 -17.80
C PRO A 54 4.80 -27.67 -16.97
N LEU A 55 6.09 -27.61 -16.63
CA LEU A 55 6.81 -28.58 -15.80
C LEU A 55 6.79 -28.20 -14.31
N GLY A 56 5.96 -27.22 -13.92
CA GLY A 56 5.84 -26.70 -12.57
C GLY A 56 4.92 -27.51 -11.66
N ASN A 57 5.12 -27.37 -10.34
CA ASN A 57 4.41 -28.10 -9.29
C ASN A 57 2.91 -27.72 -9.11
N HIS A 58 2.29 -27.07 -10.11
CA HIS A 58 0.83 -26.90 -10.18
C HIS A 58 0.12 -28.04 -10.93
N TYR A 59 0.88 -28.93 -11.61
CA TYR A 59 0.37 -30.16 -12.23
C TYR A 59 -0.79 -29.95 -13.23
N GLN A 60 -0.84 -28.82 -13.93
CA GLN A 60 -1.85 -28.53 -14.97
C GLN A 60 -1.33 -28.69 -16.40
N GLY A 61 -0.10 -29.18 -16.57
CA GLY A 61 0.60 -29.10 -17.85
C GLY A 61 0.68 -27.66 -18.35
N ASP A 62 0.57 -27.45 -19.65
CA ASP A 62 0.68 -26.15 -20.30
C ASP A 62 -0.60 -25.31 -20.29
N VAL A 63 -1.68 -25.71 -19.61
CA VAL A 63 -2.98 -24.99 -19.60
C VAL A 63 -2.84 -23.49 -19.32
N PHE A 64 -2.00 -23.10 -18.37
CA PHE A 64 -1.76 -21.68 -18.06
C PHE A 64 -0.93 -20.98 -19.13
N LEU A 65 0.05 -21.66 -19.74
CA LEU A 65 0.89 -21.12 -20.82
C LEU A 65 0.12 -20.98 -22.12
N GLU A 66 -0.64 -22.00 -22.53
CA GLU A 66 -1.57 -21.98 -23.65
C GLU A 66 -2.51 -20.77 -23.53
N THR A 67 -3.13 -20.60 -22.36
CA THR A 67 -4.07 -19.51 -22.07
C THR A 67 -3.39 -18.13 -22.08
N PHE A 68 -2.13 -18.02 -21.63
CA PHE A 68 -1.35 -16.79 -21.73
C PHE A 68 -1.04 -16.45 -23.18
N LEU A 69 -0.54 -17.44 -23.95
CA LEU A 69 -0.24 -17.32 -25.36
C LEU A 69 -1.48 -16.94 -26.20
N GLU A 70 -2.69 -17.36 -25.80
CA GLU A 70 -3.95 -16.86 -26.37
C GLU A 70 -4.21 -15.39 -26.02
N SER A 71 -4.07 -14.99 -24.76
CA SER A 71 -4.27 -13.61 -24.32
C SER A 71 -3.31 -12.62 -24.96
N VAL A 72 -2.03 -12.99 -25.17
CA VAL A 72 -1.06 -12.13 -25.84
C VAL A 72 -1.11 -12.21 -27.37
N GLY A 73 -1.73 -13.24 -27.96
CA GLY A 73 -1.88 -13.43 -29.41
C GLY A 73 -0.77 -14.25 -30.09
N LEU A 74 -0.05 -15.05 -29.31
CA LEU A 74 1.19 -15.74 -29.68
C LEU A 74 1.06 -17.27 -29.90
N LYS A 75 -0.05 -17.91 -29.48
CA LYS A 75 -0.21 -19.39 -29.45
C LYS A 75 0.26 -20.12 -30.73
N ALA A 76 -0.04 -19.63 -31.92
CA ALA A 76 0.39 -20.30 -33.16
C ALA A 76 1.90 -20.17 -33.46
N TRP A 77 2.56 -19.11 -32.99
CA TRP A 77 3.82 -18.61 -33.60
C TRP A 77 5.05 -18.04 -32.56
N PHE A 78 4.83 -19.23 -31.78
CA PHE A 78 5.31 -20.06 -30.63
C PHE A 78 4.99 -21.57 -30.85
N GLY A 79 3.73 -22.02 -30.89
CA GLY A 79 3.36 -23.43 -31.21
C GLY A 79 3.12 -24.32 -29.99
N ASP A 80 3.62 -25.56 -30.02
CA ASP A 80 3.49 -26.54 -28.91
C ASP A 80 4.12 -25.97 -27.62
N SER A 81 3.36 -26.04 -26.53
CA SER A 81 3.72 -25.54 -25.20
C SER A 81 3.91 -26.64 -24.17
N SER A 82 3.59 -27.91 -24.48
CA SER A 82 3.57 -29.04 -23.53
C SER A 82 4.89 -29.29 -22.79
N ASN A 83 6.01 -29.08 -23.49
CA ASN A 83 7.38 -29.29 -22.99
C ASN A 83 8.17 -27.98 -22.92
N ALA A 84 7.50 -26.82 -22.93
CA ALA A 84 8.18 -25.53 -22.83
C ALA A 84 8.87 -25.37 -21.47
N ARG A 85 10.04 -24.73 -21.47
CA ARG A 85 10.75 -24.31 -20.26
C ARG A 85 10.42 -22.85 -19.97
N VAL A 86 10.18 -22.53 -18.70
CA VAL A 86 9.98 -21.17 -18.21
C VAL A 86 10.99 -20.87 -17.12
N HIS A 87 11.74 -19.79 -17.31
CA HIS A 87 12.77 -19.33 -16.40
C HIS A 87 12.47 -17.89 -15.94
N LYS A 88 13.00 -17.53 -14.78
CA LYS A 88 12.88 -16.20 -14.17
C LYS A 88 14.29 -15.70 -13.86
N GLU A 89 14.58 -14.43 -14.16
CA GLU A 89 15.91 -13.82 -14.03
C GLU A 89 17.02 -14.49 -14.91
N TYR A 90 16.64 -15.26 -15.95
CA TYR A 90 17.58 -15.90 -16.88
C TYR A 90 18.29 -14.86 -17.76
N GLU A 91 19.63 -14.81 -17.72
CA GLU A 91 20.42 -13.75 -18.38
C GLU A 91 19.91 -12.33 -18.07
N ASN A 92 19.36 -12.15 -16.86
CA ASN A 92 18.69 -10.94 -16.36
C ASN A 92 17.37 -10.58 -17.06
N ILE A 93 16.75 -11.48 -17.84
CA ILE A 93 15.38 -11.36 -18.35
C ILE A 93 14.39 -11.67 -17.21
N ASP A 94 13.38 -10.82 -17.00
CA ASP A 94 12.36 -11.01 -15.95
C ASP A 94 11.68 -12.38 -16.02
N VAL A 95 11.09 -12.72 -17.17
CA VAL A 95 10.57 -14.07 -17.47
C VAL A 95 10.95 -14.45 -18.90
N TYR A 96 11.55 -15.62 -19.06
CA TYR A 96 11.97 -16.20 -20.33
C TYR A 96 11.25 -17.53 -20.57
N ILE A 97 10.72 -17.73 -21.79
CA ILE A 97 9.93 -18.91 -22.16
C ILE A 97 10.47 -19.47 -23.49
N ALA A 98 10.78 -20.76 -23.55
CA ALA A 98 11.24 -21.40 -24.79
C ALA A 98 10.69 -22.83 -24.96
N ASN A 99 10.39 -23.24 -26.19
CA ASN A 99 9.97 -24.61 -26.53
C ASN A 99 11.00 -25.37 -27.40
N GLY A 100 12.29 -25.00 -27.32
CA GLY A 100 13.38 -25.61 -28.09
C GLY A 100 13.40 -25.26 -29.57
N LYS A 101 12.46 -24.41 -30.05
CA LYS A 101 12.49 -23.85 -31.41
C LYS A 101 12.27 -22.33 -31.44
N ARG A 102 11.59 -21.80 -30.42
CA ARG A 102 11.00 -20.47 -30.41
C ARG A 102 11.03 -19.91 -28.99
N HIS A 103 11.24 -18.60 -28.89
CA HIS A 103 11.69 -17.93 -27.68
C HIS A 103 10.83 -16.69 -27.39
N ILE A 104 10.37 -16.53 -26.15
CA ILE A 104 9.66 -15.34 -25.68
C ILE A 104 10.44 -14.72 -24.53
N ILE A 105 10.80 -13.46 -24.71
CA ILE A 105 11.43 -12.58 -23.73
C ILE A 105 10.32 -11.72 -23.14
N VAL A 106 10.10 -11.75 -21.82
CA VAL A 106 9.16 -10.86 -21.12
C VAL A 106 9.95 -9.93 -20.20
N GLU A 107 9.76 -8.62 -20.37
CA GLU A 107 10.35 -7.55 -19.56
C GLU A 107 9.25 -6.87 -18.73
N ASN A 108 9.43 -6.73 -17.40
CA ASN A 108 8.36 -6.37 -16.47
C ASN A 108 8.55 -4.96 -15.86
N LYS A 109 7.99 -3.94 -16.51
CA LYS A 109 8.09 -2.53 -16.11
C LYS A 109 6.87 -2.05 -15.33
N ILE A 110 6.79 -2.39 -14.05
CA ILE A 110 5.76 -1.85 -13.13
C ILE A 110 5.99 -0.35 -12.88
N TRP A 111 6.95 -0.01 -12.01
CA TRP A 111 7.39 1.37 -11.75
C TRP A 111 8.79 1.68 -12.27
N GLY A 112 9.45 0.69 -12.88
CA GLY A 112 10.83 0.77 -13.36
C GLY A 112 11.03 1.74 -14.53
N LYS A 113 12.14 2.48 -14.47
CA LYS A 113 12.73 3.14 -15.64
C LYS A 113 13.33 2.09 -16.58
N ASP A 114 13.50 2.48 -17.83
CA ASP A 114 14.25 1.68 -18.80
C ASP A 114 15.75 1.73 -18.48
N GLN A 115 16.45 0.62 -18.68
CA GLN A 115 17.92 0.53 -18.57
C GLN A 115 18.54 0.66 -19.97
N ASP A 116 19.83 1.04 -20.03
CA ASP A 116 20.58 1.10 -21.29
C ASP A 116 20.50 -0.23 -22.03
N ARG A 117 20.16 -0.17 -23.33
CA ARG A 117 20.20 -1.25 -24.35
C ARG A 117 19.68 -2.61 -23.84
N GLN A 118 18.66 -2.58 -22.98
CA GLN A 118 18.18 -3.74 -22.25
C GLN A 118 17.46 -4.74 -23.16
N ILE A 119 16.49 -4.28 -23.96
CA ILE A 119 15.81 -5.13 -24.94
C ILE A 119 16.78 -5.59 -26.03
N GLU A 120 17.73 -4.74 -26.45
CA GLU A 120 18.80 -5.17 -27.37
C GLU A 120 19.59 -6.34 -26.78
N ARG A 121 20.16 -6.22 -25.57
CA ARG A 121 20.95 -7.28 -24.93
C ARG A 121 20.22 -8.62 -24.93
N TYR A 122 18.96 -8.65 -24.51
CA TYR A 122 18.20 -9.90 -24.45
C TYR A 122 18.01 -10.54 -25.82
N ILE A 123 17.73 -9.74 -26.86
CA ILE A 123 17.63 -10.24 -28.23
C ILE A 123 18.97 -10.83 -28.69
N GLU A 124 20.08 -10.11 -28.51
CA GLU A 124 21.41 -10.56 -28.95
C GLU A 124 21.88 -11.84 -28.21
N ILE A 125 21.57 -11.95 -26.92
CA ILE A 125 21.91 -13.14 -26.11
C ILE A 125 21.16 -14.37 -26.63
N ILE A 126 19.83 -14.30 -26.72
CA ILE A 126 18.99 -15.42 -27.18
C ILE A 126 19.24 -15.75 -28.67
N ALA A 127 19.57 -14.75 -29.50
CA ALA A 127 19.97 -14.97 -30.89
C ALA A 127 21.31 -15.73 -30.98
N LYS A 128 22.27 -15.41 -30.09
CA LYS A 128 23.58 -16.07 -30.03
C LYS A 128 23.56 -17.46 -29.40
N GLU A 129 22.66 -17.72 -28.46
CA GLU A 129 22.45 -19.05 -27.87
C GLU A 129 21.95 -20.04 -28.93
N GLN A 130 20.93 -19.67 -29.72
CA GLN A 130 20.46 -20.49 -30.84
C GLN A 130 21.60 -20.89 -31.79
N SER A 131 22.49 -19.94 -32.16
CA SER A 131 23.66 -20.21 -33.01
C SER A 131 24.77 -21.06 -32.35
N ARG A 132 24.67 -21.42 -31.07
CA ARG A 132 25.58 -22.38 -30.41
C ARG A 132 25.01 -23.78 -30.42
N ASP A 133 23.75 -23.92 -30.02
CA ASP A 133 23.05 -25.21 -29.99
C ASP A 133 23.08 -25.91 -31.37
N PHE A 134 23.04 -25.15 -32.47
CA PHE A 134 23.18 -25.68 -33.84
C PHE A 134 24.58 -26.20 -34.22
N ASN A 135 25.65 -25.79 -33.52
CA ASN A 135 27.03 -26.22 -33.83
C ASN A 135 27.42 -27.48 -33.05
N ASP A 136 27.05 -27.57 -31.77
CA ASP A 136 27.33 -28.74 -30.92
C ASP A 136 26.69 -30.03 -31.48
N ASP A 137 25.50 -29.93 -32.09
CA ASP A 137 24.82 -31.05 -32.77
C ASP A 137 25.60 -31.57 -34.01
N MET A 138 26.53 -30.79 -34.56
CA MET A 138 27.30 -31.14 -35.77
C MET A 138 28.69 -31.76 -35.46
N GLU A 139 29.26 -31.53 -34.27
CA GLU A 139 30.62 -31.93 -33.90
C GLU A 139 30.74 -33.42 -33.44
N SER A 140 29.91 -34.31 -34.02
CA SER A 140 29.79 -35.72 -33.63
C SER A 140 30.33 -36.75 -34.64
N ASN A 141 30.99 -36.29 -35.72
CA ASN A 141 31.63 -37.17 -36.71
C ASN A 141 33.15 -36.91 -36.80
N GLU A 142 33.95 -37.69 -36.06
CA GLU A 142 35.40 -37.74 -36.25
C GLU A 142 35.77 -38.41 -37.58
N LEU A 143 36.36 -37.65 -38.51
CA LEU A 143 37.24 -38.21 -39.56
C LEU A 143 38.14 -37.13 -40.16
N GLU A 144 39.45 -37.40 -40.19
CA GLU A 144 40.47 -36.46 -40.69
C GLU A 144 40.47 -36.35 -42.23
N SER A 145 40.45 -35.13 -42.79
CA SER A 145 41.44 -34.72 -43.81
C SER A 145 41.34 -33.24 -44.24
N SER A 146 42.51 -32.59 -44.34
CA SER A 146 42.88 -31.52 -45.30
C SER A 146 42.01 -30.25 -45.47
N GLU A 147 42.56 -29.15 -44.93
CA GLU A 147 42.68 -27.81 -45.55
C GLU A 147 41.47 -27.11 -46.21
N SER A 148 41.08 -25.98 -45.57
CA SER A 148 40.72 -24.71 -46.23
C SER A 148 39.36 -24.56 -46.94
N GLU A 149 38.27 -24.68 -46.16
CA GLU A 149 37.15 -23.74 -46.32
C GLU A 149 36.88 -23.02 -44.98
N THR A 150 36.66 -21.71 -45.01
CA THR A 150 36.24 -20.95 -43.81
C THR A 150 34.79 -21.28 -43.48
N PRO A 151 34.44 -21.66 -42.23
CA PRO A 151 33.05 -21.88 -41.84
C PRO A 151 32.19 -20.66 -42.15
N GLN A 152 31.22 -20.84 -43.04
CA GLN A 152 30.33 -19.76 -43.47
C GLN A 152 29.30 -19.52 -42.37
N GLU A 153 29.54 -18.52 -41.51
CA GLU A 153 28.70 -18.21 -40.34
C GLU A 153 27.21 -18.11 -40.71
N GLN A 154 26.43 -19.12 -40.32
CA GLN A 154 24.99 -19.12 -40.52
C GLN A 154 24.35 -18.22 -39.45
N GLY A 155 23.95 -17.03 -39.89
CA GLY A 155 23.60 -15.90 -39.03
C GLY A 155 22.47 -16.19 -38.03
N ALA A 156 22.55 -15.52 -36.88
CA ALA A 156 21.63 -15.68 -35.77
C ALA A 156 20.16 -15.49 -36.15
N SER A 157 19.28 -16.38 -35.68
CA SER A 157 17.87 -16.40 -36.08
C SER A 157 17.00 -15.49 -35.19
N TYR A 158 16.55 -14.38 -35.76
CA TYR A 158 15.69 -13.40 -35.08
C TYR A 158 14.18 -13.72 -35.21
N ASP A 159 13.76 -14.38 -36.30
CA ASP A 159 12.34 -14.72 -36.58
C ASP A 159 11.68 -15.65 -35.55
N ASN A 160 12.49 -16.39 -34.78
CA ASN A 160 12.05 -17.27 -33.70
C ASN A 160 11.88 -16.56 -32.35
N ILE A 161 12.25 -15.27 -32.25
CA ILE A 161 12.21 -14.49 -31.02
C ILE A 161 10.96 -13.58 -30.99
N ALA A 162 10.31 -13.53 -29.84
CA ALA A 162 9.26 -12.56 -29.52
C ALA A 162 9.58 -11.80 -28.22
N VAL A 163 9.39 -10.49 -28.23
CA VAL A 163 9.55 -9.60 -27.07
C VAL A 163 8.20 -9.10 -26.61
N LEU A 164 7.84 -9.45 -25.38
CA LEU A 164 6.68 -8.94 -24.66
C LEU A 164 7.13 -7.90 -23.63
N TYR A 165 6.77 -6.65 -23.84
CA TYR A 165 7.07 -5.57 -22.90
C TYR A 165 5.83 -5.32 -22.03
N LEU A 166 5.89 -5.69 -20.75
CA LEU A 166 4.77 -5.71 -19.83
C LEU A 166 4.81 -4.51 -18.87
N ALA A 167 3.71 -3.76 -18.81
CA ALA A 167 3.56 -2.61 -17.90
C ALA A 167 2.13 -2.50 -17.33
N PRO A 168 1.87 -1.72 -16.27
CA PRO A 168 0.53 -1.56 -15.68
C PRO A 168 -0.49 -1.05 -16.71
N TYR A 169 -0.05 -0.11 -17.55
CA TYR A 169 -0.79 0.50 -18.64
C TYR A 169 0.05 0.50 -19.93
N LYS A 170 -0.57 0.80 -21.07
CA LYS A 170 0.08 0.74 -22.38
C LYS A 170 1.28 1.70 -22.49
N ARG A 171 2.48 1.15 -22.50
CA ARG A 171 3.78 1.83 -22.68
C ARG A 171 4.68 0.97 -23.57
N ASN A 172 5.50 1.60 -24.40
CA ASN A 172 6.58 0.96 -25.14
C ASN A 172 7.93 1.16 -24.40
N PRO A 173 8.94 0.31 -24.62
CA PRO A 173 10.32 0.64 -24.23
C PRO A 173 10.78 1.91 -24.93
N SER A 174 11.56 2.73 -24.23
CA SER A 174 12.23 3.89 -24.83
C SER A 174 13.42 3.47 -25.71
N GLY A 175 13.83 4.36 -26.63
CA GLY A 175 15.02 4.17 -27.48
C GLY A 175 16.29 3.82 -26.69
N TYR A 176 16.40 4.31 -25.45
CA TYR A 176 17.49 3.98 -24.53
C TYR A 176 17.59 2.47 -24.26
N SER A 177 16.46 1.76 -24.11
CA SER A 177 16.41 0.31 -23.88
C SER A 177 16.38 -0.50 -25.18
N LEU A 178 15.79 0.05 -26.23
CA LEU A 178 15.76 -0.56 -27.57
C LEU A 178 17.13 -0.61 -28.25
N GLY A 179 18.01 0.37 -27.97
CA GLY A 179 19.35 0.42 -28.57
C GLY A 179 19.29 0.53 -30.09
N LYS A 180 19.82 -0.46 -30.81
CA LYS A 180 19.81 -0.52 -32.29
C LYS A 180 18.46 -0.90 -32.92
N TRP A 181 17.44 -1.25 -32.14
CA TRP A 181 16.16 -1.77 -32.65
C TRP A 181 15.07 -0.69 -32.74
N GLU A 182 14.26 -0.71 -33.80
CA GLU A 182 13.12 0.20 -33.98
C GLU A 182 11.78 -0.55 -33.93
N ILE A 183 10.76 0.03 -33.26
CA ILE A 183 9.40 -0.53 -33.23
C ILE A 183 8.66 -0.19 -34.52
N GLN A 184 8.32 -1.22 -35.30
CA GLN A 184 7.56 -1.12 -36.55
C GLN A 184 6.34 -2.05 -36.50
N GLY A 185 5.24 -1.54 -35.94
CA GLY A 185 4.03 -2.33 -35.68
C GLY A 185 4.27 -3.41 -34.61
N ASP A 186 3.82 -4.63 -34.86
CA ASP A 186 3.99 -5.80 -33.99
C ASP A 186 5.40 -6.43 -34.13
N SER A 187 6.43 -5.63 -34.34
CA SER A 187 7.81 -6.08 -34.58
C SER A 187 8.86 -5.06 -34.17
N LEU A 188 10.04 -5.56 -33.80
CA LEU A 188 11.29 -4.81 -33.75
C LEU A 188 12.10 -5.09 -35.02
N VAL A 189 12.70 -4.07 -35.60
CA VAL A 189 13.45 -4.14 -36.86
C VAL A 189 14.84 -3.49 -36.69
N ASN A 190 15.86 -4.10 -37.29
CA ASN A 190 17.23 -3.56 -37.37
C ASN A 190 17.91 -4.08 -38.66
N GLY A 191 17.93 -3.25 -39.70
CA GLY A 191 18.26 -3.69 -41.06
C GLY A 191 17.26 -4.74 -41.53
N ASP A 192 17.75 -5.83 -42.13
CA ASP A 192 16.92 -6.97 -42.55
C ASP A 192 16.46 -7.85 -41.37
N ASN A 193 17.03 -7.67 -40.17
CA ASN A 193 16.69 -8.48 -39.00
C ASN A 193 15.36 -8.04 -38.39
N LYS A 194 14.53 -9.03 -38.01
CA LYS A 194 13.19 -8.80 -37.48
C LYS A 194 12.89 -9.72 -36.29
N VAL A 195 12.34 -9.14 -35.23
CA VAL A 195 11.92 -9.82 -34.00
C VAL A 195 10.44 -9.49 -33.76
N ARG A 196 9.63 -10.44 -33.28
CA ARG A 196 8.22 -10.15 -32.96
C ARG A 196 8.12 -9.28 -31.72
N PHE A 197 7.19 -8.33 -31.68
CA PHE A 197 7.07 -7.42 -30.54
C PHE A 197 5.62 -7.13 -30.19
N LYS A 198 5.32 -7.09 -28.89
CA LYS A 198 4.06 -6.56 -28.39
C LYS A 198 4.25 -5.88 -27.03
N ALA A 199 3.83 -4.63 -26.92
CA ALA A 199 3.57 -4.00 -25.63
C ALA A 199 2.26 -4.59 -25.06
N ILE A 200 2.35 -5.26 -23.92
CA ILE A 200 1.22 -5.89 -23.22
C ILE A 200 1.00 -5.23 -21.86
N THR A 201 -0.19 -5.43 -21.30
CA THR A 201 -0.62 -4.70 -20.11
C THR A 201 -1.13 -5.60 -19.01
N TYR A 202 -0.88 -5.22 -17.76
CA TYR A 202 -1.52 -5.85 -16.62
C TYR A 202 -3.04 -5.71 -16.68
N LYS A 203 -3.52 -4.48 -16.98
CA LYS A 203 -4.95 -4.15 -17.05
C LYS A 203 -5.70 -4.84 -18.20
N GLY A 204 -4.98 -5.31 -19.23
CA GLY A 204 -5.54 -6.01 -20.39
C GLY A 204 -5.16 -7.49 -20.39
N GLU A 205 -4.01 -7.81 -20.98
CA GLU A 205 -3.56 -9.19 -21.23
C GLU A 205 -3.44 -10.04 -19.96
N ILE A 206 -2.89 -9.52 -18.86
CA ILE A 206 -2.68 -10.32 -17.64
C ILE A 206 -3.99 -10.58 -16.90
N LEU A 207 -4.84 -9.56 -16.69
CA LEU A 207 -6.17 -9.80 -16.10
C LEU A 207 -7.00 -10.80 -16.93
N LYS A 208 -7.00 -10.67 -18.26
CA LYS A 208 -7.68 -11.61 -19.16
C LYS A 208 -7.10 -13.03 -19.08
N TRP A 209 -5.77 -13.16 -19.00
CA TRP A 209 -5.11 -14.46 -18.80
C TRP A 209 -5.50 -15.09 -17.45
N ILE A 210 -5.53 -14.32 -16.36
CA ILE A 210 -5.97 -14.80 -15.05
C ILE A 210 -7.42 -15.27 -15.12
N GLU A 211 -8.34 -14.48 -15.68
CA GLU A 211 -9.75 -14.83 -15.78
C GLU A 211 -10.00 -16.08 -16.63
N ASN A 212 -9.34 -16.19 -17.79
CA ASN A 212 -9.38 -17.40 -18.60
C ASN A 212 -8.78 -18.61 -17.87
N SER A 213 -7.70 -18.42 -17.09
CA SER A 213 -7.08 -19.48 -16.29
C SER A 213 -8.01 -19.96 -15.17
N GLN A 214 -8.68 -19.04 -14.49
CA GLN A 214 -9.71 -19.36 -13.49
C GLN A 214 -10.88 -20.13 -14.12
N ALA A 215 -11.28 -19.81 -15.36
CA ALA A 215 -12.30 -20.58 -16.08
C ALA A 215 -11.86 -22.03 -16.40
N LYS A 216 -10.55 -22.31 -16.48
CA LYS A 216 -10.00 -23.67 -16.66
C LYS A 216 -9.86 -24.43 -15.34
N VAL A 217 -9.39 -23.78 -14.26
CA VAL A 217 -9.03 -24.44 -12.99
C VAL A 217 -9.95 -24.10 -11.80
N GLY A 218 -11.09 -23.44 -12.02
CA GLY A 218 -11.94 -22.89 -10.96
C GLY A 218 -12.43 -23.89 -9.91
N CYS A 219 -12.56 -25.16 -10.28
CA CYS A 219 -12.91 -26.27 -9.36
C CYS A 219 -11.74 -26.73 -8.46
N ILE A 220 -10.50 -26.32 -8.76
CA ILE A 220 -9.30 -26.64 -7.99
C ILE A 220 -9.04 -25.47 -7.03
N THR A 221 -9.63 -25.55 -5.83
CA THR A 221 -9.70 -24.44 -4.87
C THR A 221 -8.35 -23.78 -4.57
N SER A 222 -7.27 -24.55 -4.48
CA SER A 222 -5.91 -24.02 -4.23
C SER A 222 -5.38 -23.16 -5.37
N LEU A 223 -5.51 -23.62 -6.62
CA LEU A 223 -5.07 -22.88 -7.81
C LEU A 223 -5.98 -21.68 -8.09
N ASN A 224 -7.29 -21.82 -7.89
CA ASN A 224 -8.23 -20.71 -8.03
C ASN A 224 -8.00 -19.63 -6.95
N ALA A 225 -7.73 -20.00 -5.69
CA ALA A 225 -7.37 -19.04 -4.64
C ALA A 225 -6.05 -18.32 -4.95
N ALA A 226 -5.02 -19.05 -5.42
CA ALA A 226 -3.77 -18.44 -5.86
C ALA A 226 -3.97 -17.44 -7.03
N LEU A 227 -4.81 -17.78 -8.00
CA LEU A 227 -5.18 -16.87 -9.09
C LEU A 227 -6.01 -15.67 -8.62
N LEU A 228 -6.90 -15.83 -7.62
CA LEU A 228 -7.62 -14.72 -6.99
C LEU A 228 -6.66 -13.76 -6.28
N PHE A 229 -5.76 -14.26 -5.43
CA PHE A 229 -4.77 -13.42 -4.76
C PHE A 229 -3.85 -12.72 -5.76
N TYR A 230 -3.51 -13.34 -6.89
CA TYR A 230 -2.76 -12.64 -7.93
C TYR A 230 -3.61 -11.61 -8.69
N LYS A 231 -4.89 -11.89 -8.95
CA LYS A 231 -5.83 -10.92 -9.54
C LYS A 231 -5.92 -9.64 -8.71
N ASP A 232 -6.01 -9.78 -7.39
CA ASP A 232 -6.02 -8.68 -6.44
C ASP A 232 -4.75 -7.81 -6.53
N VAL A 233 -3.56 -8.43 -6.56
CA VAL A 233 -2.28 -7.71 -6.73
C VAL A 233 -2.25 -6.96 -8.06
N VAL A 234 -2.69 -7.60 -9.16
CA VAL A 234 -2.79 -6.97 -10.48
C VAL A 234 -3.80 -5.82 -10.50
N GLN A 235 -4.92 -5.94 -9.78
CA GLN A 235 -5.91 -4.87 -9.64
C GLN A 235 -5.40 -3.68 -8.82
N ILE A 236 -4.48 -3.90 -7.85
CA ILE A 236 -3.84 -2.82 -7.09
C ILE A 236 -2.91 -1.99 -7.99
N ILE A 237 -1.96 -2.61 -8.70
CA ILE A 237 -1.04 -1.86 -9.58
C ILE A 237 -1.73 -1.19 -10.78
N THR A 238 -2.94 -1.62 -11.12
CA THR A 238 -3.79 -1.01 -12.18
C THR A 238 -4.88 -0.08 -11.65
N ASN A 239 -4.85 0.21 -10.34
CA ASN A 239 -5.81 1.05 -9.60
C ASN A 239 -7.28 0.72 -9.94
N THR A 240 -7.65 -0.56 -9.79
CA THR A 240 -9.00 -1.10 -10.07
C THR A 240 -9.54 -2.02 -8.97
N LYS A 241 -8.86 -2.18 -7.83
CA LYS A 241 -9.35 -3.04 -6.74
C LYS A 241 -10.43 -2.31 -5.91
N GLU A 242 -11.68 -2.75 -5.99
CA GLU A 242 -12.80 -2.19 -5.21
C GLU A 242 -12.87 -2.73 -3.77
N ASN A 243 -11.84 -2.48 -2.96
CA ASN A 243 -11.65 -3.10 -1.62
C ASN A 243 -12.81 -2.94 -0.63
N THR A 244 -13.66 -1.93 -0.78
CA THR A 244 -14.86 -1.75 0.05
C THR A 244 -15.99 -1.11 -0.75
N MET A 245 -17.23 -1.22 -0.29
CA MET A 245 -18.22 -0.19 -0.62
C MET A 245 -17.75 1.10 0.05
N SER A 246 -17.38 2.12 -0.74
CA SER A 246 -16.98 3.42 -0.21
C SER A 246 -18.19 4.22 0.27
N ILE A 247 -17.98 5.13 1.22
CA ILE A 247 -19.02 6.07 1.64
C ILE A 247 -19.49 6.97 0.48
N GLU A 248 -18.60 7.25 -0.48
CA GLU A 248 -18.91 7.90 -1.75
C GLU A 248 -19.97 7.13 -2.55
N LYS A 249 -19.80 5.82 -2.76
CA LYS A 249 -20.82 4.98 -3.43
C LYS A 249 -22.15 5.00 -2.67
N PHE A 250 -22.12 4.87 -1.34
CA PHE A 250 -23.35 4.96 -0.53
C PHE A 250 -24.11 6.29 -0.68
N LEU A 251 -23.40 7.41 -0.71
CA LEU A 251 -23.99 8.75 -0.84
C LEU A 251 -24.53 9.01 -2.25
N THR A 252 -23.89 8.46 -3.29
CA THR A 252 -24.17 8.74 -4.71
C THR A 252 -25.10 7.73 -5.40
N GLU A 253 -25.03 6.45 -5.08
CA GLU A 253 -25.83 5.40 -5.74
C GLU A 253 -27.30 5.37 -5.26
N ASN A 254 -27.60 6.00 -4.12
CA ASN A 254 -28.94 6.13 -3.53
C ASN A 254 -29.82 7.15 -4.28
N LYS A 255 -30.25 6.78 -5.50
CA LYS A 255 -31.02 7.60 -6.47
C LYS A 255 -32.24 8.36 -5.92
N GLY A 256 -32.82 7.94 -4.80
CA GLY A 256 -33.96 8.63 -4.17
C GLY A 256 -33.63 9.80 -3.24
N SER A 257 -32.35 10.04 -2.90
CA SER A 257 -32.00 11.01 -1.84
C SER A 257 -30.60 11.64 -1.98
N ILE A 258 -30.03 11.72 -3.19
CA ILE A 258 -28.65 12.24 -3.40
C ILE A 258 -28.50 13.67 -2.87
N GLU A 259 -29.45 14.56 -3.17
CA GLU A 259 -29.47 15.95 -2.67
C GLU A 259 -29.58 16.02 -1.14
N GLY A 260 -30.47 15.22 -0.54
CA GLY A 260 -30.64 15.13 0.91
C GLY A 260 -29.40 14.61 1.63
N ASN A 261 -28.77 13.55 1.09
CA ASN A 261 -27.49 13.03 1.57
C ASN A 261 -26.42 14.15 1.57
N MET A 262 -26.28 14.88 0.45
CA MET A 262 -25.28 15.94 0.31
C MET A 262 -25.54 17.16 1.21
N LYS A 263 -26.80 17.56 1.38
CA LYS A 263 -27.18 18.63 2.32
C LYS A 263 -26.73 18.32 3.75
N ILE A 264 -26.97 17.09 4.21
CA ILE A 264 -26.54 16.63 5.54
C ILE A 264 -25.01 16.60 5.65
N VAL A 265 -24.29 16.19 4.60
CA VAL A 265 -22.82 16.22 4.57
C VAL A 265 -22.28 17.65 4.70
N PHE A 266 -22.83 18.62 3.95
CA PHE A 266 -22.41 20.03 4.08
C PHE A 266 -22.74 20.61 5.46
N GLU A 267 -23.93 20.33 6.02
CA GLU A 267 -24.32 20.79 7.35
C GLU A 267 -23.41 20.24 8.47
N ILE A 268 -22.93 19.00 8.34
CA ILE A 268 -21.92 18.41 9.23
C ILE A 268 -20.56 19.11 9.07
N LEU A 269 -20.12 19.40 7.85
CA LEU A 269 -18.86 20.10 7.59
C LEU A 269 -18.88 21.54 8.11
N GLU A 270 -19.95 22.29 7.88
CA GLU A 270 -20.15 23.67 8.36
C GLU A 270 -20.21 23.80 9.88
N ASN A 271 -20.52 22.71 10.59
CA ASN A 271 -20.63 22.69 12.04
C ASN A 271 -19.59 21.78 12.73
N LYS A 272 -18.57 21.30 12.00
CA LYS A 272 -17.57 20.33 12.49
C LYS A 272 -17.06 20.66 13.89
N ASP A 273 -16.51 21.85 14.10
CA ASP A 273 -15.86 22.21 15.36
C ASP A 273 -16.86 22.38 16.51
N LYS A 274 -18.10 22.81 16.23
CA LYS A 274 -19.19 22.81 17.23
C LYS A 274 -19.61 21.40 17.61
N ILE A 275 -19.60 20.46 16.66
CA ILE A 275 -19.92 19.05 16.90
C ILE A 275 -18.81 18.41 17.77
N ILE A 276 -17.53 18.71 17.48
CA ILE A 276 -16.39 18.29 18.31
C ILE A 276 -16.50 18.86 19.72
N GLU A 277 -16.74 20.16 19.85
CA GLU A 277 -16.90 20.87 21.13
C GLU A 277 -18.03 20.24 21.96
N SER A 278 -19.21 20.04 21.36
CA SER A 278 -20.38 19.40 21.99
C SER A 278 -20.13 17.94 22.37
N TYR A 279 -19.34 17.20 21.59
CA TYR A 279 -18.99 15.80 21.85
C TYR A 279 -17.99 15.67 23.01
N CYS A 280 -16.99 16.55 23.06
CA CYS A 280 -16.06 16.65 24.17
C CYS A 280 -16.79 17.02 25.47
N GLU A 281 -17.70 18.01 25.43
CA GLU A 281 -18.56 18.32 26.57
C GLU A 281 -19.36 17.10 27.03
N ALA A 282 -20.05 16.42 26.12
CA ALA A 282 -20.86 15.25 26.45
C ALA A 282 -20.05 14.14 27.14
N ILE A 283 -18.80 13.89 26.72
CA ILE A 283 -17.90 12.92 27.38
C ILE A 283 -17.44 13.40 28.75
N VAL A 284 -17.06 14.68 28.87
CA VAL A 284 -16.58 15.26 30.14
C VAL A 284 -17.70 15.27 31.19
N GLU A 285 -18.92 15.67 30.82
CA GLU A 285 -20.08 15.62 31.73
C GLU A 285 -20.46 14.16 32.07
N LYS A 286 -20.41 13.23 31.11
CA LYS A 286 -20.64 11.78 31.36
C LYS A 286 -19.63 11.19 32.35
N CYS A 287 -18.40 11.67 32.34
CA CYS A 287 -17.33 11.20 33.23
C CYS A 287 -17.23 11.98 34.55
N ARG A 288 -18.03 13.04 34.75
CA ARG A 288 -17.94 14.01 35.85
C ARG A 288 -17.75 13.38 37.24
N GLU A 289 -18.67 12.51 37.65
CA GLU A 289 -18.62 11.87 38.98
C GLU A 289 -17.32 11.09 39.21
N GLN A 290 -16.79 10.47 38.15
CA GLN A 290 -15.56 9.67 38.21
C GLN A 290 -14.31 10.54 38.22
N ILE A 291 -14.31 11.66 37.50
CA ILE A 291 -13.27 12.69 37.55
C ILE A 291 -13.18 13.23 38.99
N GLU A 292 -14.32 13.68 39.52
CA GLU A 292 -14.43 14.29 40.85
C GLU A 292 -14.14 13.28 41.98
N SER A 293 -14.48 12.00 41.84
CA SER A 293 -14.16 10.96 42.84
C SER A 293 -12.71 10.46 42.81
N LYS A 294 -11.97 10.72 41.72
CA LYS A 294 -10.56 10.31 41.55
C LYS A 294 -9.57 11.46 41.83
N ASP A 295 -10.04 12.52 42.51
CA ASP A 295 -9.33 13.76 42.86
C ASP A 295 -8.79 14.61 41.71
N PHE A 296 -9.47 14.52 40.56
CA PHE A 296 -9.34 15.47 39.46
C PHE A 296 -10.49 16.49 39.47
N GLU A 297 -10.30 17.60 38.77
CA GLU A 297 -11.32 18.63 38.51
C GLU A 297 -11.35 19.00 37.03
N ILE A 298 -12.53 19.43 36.57
CA ILE A 298 -12.78 19.86 35.20
C ILE A 298 -12.54 21.36 35.12
N VAL A 299 -11.56 21.75 34.30
CA VAL A 299 -11.30 23.13 33.91
C VAL A 299 -11.85 23.31 32.49
N LYS A 300 -12.82 24.20 32.33
CA LYS A 300 -13.29 24.70 31.03
C LYS A 300 -12.76 26.12 30.81
N THR A 301 -12.12 26.36 29.69
CA THR A 301 -11.58 27.67 29.27
C THR A 301 -12.11 28.05 27.89
N SER A 302 -11.95 29.31 27.47
CA SER A 302 -12.34 29.66 26.09
C SER A 302 -11.37 29.05 25.07
N LYS A 303 -11.89 28.66 23.91
CA LYS A 303 -11.02 28.27 22.79
C LYS A 303 -10.21 29.42 22.18
N ASP A 304 -10.54 30.66 22.55
CA ASP A 304 -9.79 31.87 22.21
C ASP A 304 -8.80 32.28 23.33
N GLU A 305 -8.88 31.63 24.50
CA GLU A 305 -8.03 31.89 25.66
C GLU A 305 -6.67 31.23 25.48
N LYS A 306 -5.65 32.05 25.22
CA LYS A 306 -4.29 31.57 25.02
C LYS A 306 -3.69 31.06 26.34
N MET A 307 -3.58 29.74 26.44
CA MET A 307 -2.99 29.02 27.58
C MET A 307 -1.59 28.44 27.27
N GLY A 308 -1.06 28.67 26.07
CA GLY A 308 0.27 28.19 25.72
C GLY A 308 0.67 28.47 24.28
N ARG A 309 1.78 27.86 23.86
CA ARG A 309 2.39 28.02 22.55
C ARG A 309 2.97 26.68 22.04
N TRP A 310 3.29 26.61 20.76
CA TRP A 310 4.19 25.59 20.21
C TRP A 310 4.74 26.04 18.86
N ASN A 311 6.06 26.14 18.70
CA ASN A 311 6.71 26.61 17.46
C ASN A 311 6.05 27.84 16.81
N ARG A 312 5.72 28.85 17.64
CA ARG A 312 5.01 30.11 17.33
C ARG A 312 3.48 30.01 17.14
N ILE A 313 2.90 28.82 17.06
CA ILE A 313 1.44 28.59 17.14
C ILE A 313 0.98 28.91 18.57
N ASP A 314 -0.15 29.61 18.73
CA ASP A 314 -0.77 29.87 20.04
C ASP A 314 -1.89 28.86 20.29
N LEU A 315 -1.97 28.34 21.53
CA LEU A 315 -2.77 27.19 21.92
C LEU A 315 -3.79 27.54 23.01
N SER A 316 -4.95 26.90 22.96
CA SER A 316 -5.95 26.85 24.03
C SER A 316 -6.31 25.41 24.36
N TYR A 317 -6.83 25.17 25.57
CA TYR A 317 -7.24 23.83 26.02
C TYR A 317 -8.67 23.85 26.60
N PRO A 318 -9.71 24.00 25.75
CA PRO A 318 -11.10 24.24 26.20
C PRO A 318 -11.63 23.20 27.18
N PHE A 319 -11.09 21.98 27.09
CA PHE A 319 -11.32 20.89 28.03
C PHE A 319 -9.99 20.47 28.62
N MET A 320 -9.82 20.67 29.93
CA MET A 320 -8.68 20.18 30.70
C MET A 320 -9.17 19.52 32.00
N ILE A 321 -8.55 18.41 32.37
CA ILE A 321 -8.85 17.63 33.57
C ILE A 321 -7.56 17.47 34.36
N LYS A 322 -7.42 18.28 35.41
CA LYS A 322 -6.19 18.39 36.22
C LYS A 322 -6.42 17.90 37.65
N PRO A 323 -5.36 17.58 38.44
CA PRO A 323 -5.53 17.27 39.85
C PRO A 323 -6.08 18.47 40.64
N LYS A 324 -7.00 18.22 41.58
CA LYS A 324 -7.49 19.24 42.54
C LYS A 324 -6.36 19.77 43.43
N ASN A 325 -5.43 18.89 43.78
CA ASN A 325 -4.26 19.16 44.59
C ASN A 325 -3.02 18.93 43.70
N CYS A 326 -2.44 20.00 43.19
CA CYS A 326 -1.27 20.01 42.30
C CYS A 326 -0.18 20.95 42.83
N GLY A 327 1.08 20.65 42.52
CA GLY A 327 2.18 21.60 42.68
C GLY A 327 2.24 22.61 41.52
N LYS A 328 3.35 23.35 41.43
CA LYS A 328 3.59 24.31 40.33
C LYS A 328 3.53 23.67 38.94
N TYR A 329 3.78 22.36 38.83
CA TYR A 329 3.62 21.61 37.60
C TYR A 329 2.76 20.38 37.83
N TYR A 330 2.04 19.93 36.80
CA TYR A 330 1.17 18.76 36.86
C TYR A 330 0.90 18.20 35.47
N PHE A 331 0.65 16.90 35.39
CA PHE A 331 0.06 16.25 34.22
C PHE A 331 -1.46 16.34 34.28
N ALA A 332 -2.06 16.87 33.21
CA ALA A 332 -3.50 16.92 33.01
C ALA A 332 -3.87 16.27 31.67
N PHE A 333 -5.09 15.73 31.60
CA PHE A 333 -5.67 15.29 30.33
C PHE A 333 -6.35 16.49 29.66
N CYS A 334 -6.09 16.77 28.40
CA CYS A 334 -6.63 17.93 27.69
C CYS A 334 -7.01 17.64 26.23
N VAL A 335 -7.83 18.52 25.68
CA VAL A 335 -8.10 18.65 24.24
C VAL A 335 -7.48 19.96 23.76
N GLU A 336 -6.63 19.90 22.73
CA GLU A 336 -5.87 21.02 22.19
C GLU A 336 -6.61 21.70 21.02
N HIS A 337 -6.77 23.02 21.09
CA HIS A 337 -7.31 23.85 20.03
C HIS A 337 -6.24 24.84 19.51
N TYR A 338 -6.10 24.90 18.19
CA TYR A 338 -5.17 25.77 17.48
C TYR A 338 -5.85 27.09 17.12
N ILE A 339 -5.72 28.09 18.00
CA ILE A 339 -6.41 29.39 17.91
C ILE A 339 -6.30 30.00 16.50
N GLN A 340 -5.07 30.09 15.98
CA GLN A 340 -4.75 30.73 14.69
C GLN A 340 -5.22 29.94 13.45
N LYS A 341 -5.74 28.73 13.64
CA LYS A 341 -6.31 27.87 12.58
C LYS A 341 -7.79 27.53 12.84
N GLU A 342 -8.38 28.09 13.90
CA GLU A 342 -9.77 27.89 14.33
C GLU A 342 -10.21 26.41 14.34
N LYS A 343 -9.28 25.49 14.70
CA LYS A 343 -9.52 24.05 14.66
C LYS A 343 -9.05 23.34 15.92
N TYR A 344 -9.76 22.29 16.29
CA TYR A 344 -9.23 21.27 17.19
C TYR A 344 -8.11 20.48 16.52
N ASN A 345 -7.14 19.97 17.32
CA ASN A 345 -5.93 19.37 16.78
C ASN A 345 -5.62 17.98 17.37
N CYS A 346 -5.31 17.93 18.66
CA CYS A 346 -4.99 16.69 19.36
C CYS A 346 -5.72 16.61 20.70
N TYR A 347 -5.68 15.45 21.33
CA TYR A 347 -6.00 15.31 22.75
C TYR A 347 -5.05 14.30 23.41
N GLY A 348 -4.99 14.32 24.74
CA GLY A 348 -4.17 13.37 25.49
C GLY A 348 -3.67 13.96 26.80
N VAL A 349 -2.49 13.51 27.26
CA VAL A 349 -1.91 13.90 28.55
C VAL A 349 -0.66 14.73 28.32
N ARG A 350 -0.65 15.94 28.88
CA ARG A 350 0.41 16.94 28.75
C ARG A 350 0.80 17.49 30.12
N ILE A 351 2.05 17.90 30.26
CA ILE A 351 2.50 18.65 31.45
C ILE A 351 2.15 20.13 31.31
N PHE A 352 1.67 20.71 32.41
CA PHE A 352 1.29 22.11 32.55
C PHE A 352 2.05 22.76 33.69
N GLU A 353 2.22 24.08 33.59
CA GLU A 353 2.69 24.95 34.66
C GLU A 353 1.49 25.74 35.19
N GLN A 354 1.39 25.90 36.52
CA GLN A 354 0.33 26.69 37.15
C GLN A 354 0.51 28.19 36.83
N ASP A 355 -0.61 28.85 36.51
CA ASP A 355 -0.72 30.30 36.29
C ASP A 355 0.25 30.88 35.23
N SER A 356 0.53 30.10 34.17
CA SER A 356 1.49 30.44 33.10
C SER A 356 0.88 30.35 31.70
N ASP A 357 0.71 31.49 31.02
CA ASP A 357 0.23 31.61 29.63
C ASP A 357 1.30 31.22 28.58
N SER A 358 2.39 30.57 29.03
CA SER A 358 3.66 30.47 28.32
C SER A 358 4.12 29.03 28.17
N ASN A 359 5.14 28.81 27.32
CA ASN A 359 5.74 27.50 27.25
C ASN A 359 6.74 27.34 28.39
N MET A 360 6.58 26.22 29.11
CA MET A 360 7.60 25.64 29.95
C MET A 360 8.94 25.64 29.21
N ASP A 361 9.93 26.34 29.78
CA ASP A 361 11.29 26.49 29.26
C ASP A 361 11.96 25.10 29.14
N ASP A 362 12.64 24.83 28.03
CA ASP A 362 13.36 23.58 27.75
C ASP A 362 14.34 23.20 28.88
N ASN A 363 14.92 24.19 29.57
CA ASN A 363 15.75 24.02 30.75
C ASN A 363 14.96 23.47 31.96
N ILE A 364 13.75 24.00 32.20
CA ILE A 364 12.84 23.49 33.25
C ILE A 364 12.35 22.10 32.86
N SER A 365 12.02 21.86 31.58
CA SER A 365 11.60 20.56 31.08
C SER A 365 12.67 19.49 31.30
N SER A 366 13.94 19.82 31.05
CA SER A 366 15.08 18.94 31.30
C SER A 366 15.23 18.57 32.79
N LYS A 367 15.05 19.54 33.70
CA LYS A 367 15.07 19.29 35.15
C LYS A 367 13.91 18.39 35.61
N ILE A 368 12.71 18.54 35.06
CA ILE A 368 11.56 17.69 35.44
C ILE A 368 11.71 16.25 34.89
N ILE A 369 12.29 16.08 33.70
CA ILE A 369 12.71 14.76 33.17
C ILE A 369 13.63 14.04 34.16
N GLU A 370 14.67 14.72 34.65
CA GLU A 370 15.62 14.20 35.64
C GLU A 370 14.94 13.90 36.99
N TYR A 371 14.20 14.85 37.55
CA TYR A 371 13.53 14.71 38.86
C TYR A 371 12.49 13.58 38.90
N LEU A 372 11.71 13.41 37.83
CA LEU A 372 10.72 12.33 37.76
C LEU A 372 11.36 10.97 37.47
N ASN A 373 12.56 10.96 36.89
CA ASN A 373 13.23 9.79 36.29
C ASN A 373 12.37 9.15 35.19
N VAL A 374 12.11 9.92 34.13
CA VAL A 374 11.37 9.51 32.92
C VAL A 374 12.15 9.94 31.68
N GLU A 375 11.88 9.36 30.51
CA GLU A 375 12.60 9.71 29.27
C GLU A 375 12.08 10.99 28.60
N TYR A 376 10.78 11.30 28.75
CA TYR A 376 10.12 12.43 28.08
C TYR A 376 8.85 12.86 28.85
N ILE A 377 8.49 14.16 28.77
CA ILE A 377 7.38 14.74 29.56
C ILE A 377 6.35 15.59 28.78
N TRP A 378 6.65 16.07 27.57
CA TRP A 378 5.77 17.04 26.88
C TRP A 378 4.41 16.44 26.53
N TRP A 379 4.44 15.16 26.15
CA TRP A 379 3.32 14.23 26.17
C TRP A 379 3.83 12.91 26.74
N LEU A 380 3.08 12.29 27.64
CA LEU A 380 3.59 11.15 28.41
C LEU A 380 3.76 9.89 27.53
N ASP A 381 4.97 9.34 27.51
CA ASP A 381 5.21 8.00 26.96
C ASP A 381 4.97 6.94 28.06
N ASP A 382 4.21 5.90 27.73
CA ASP A 382 4.25 4.63 28.44
C ASP A 382 4.56 3.47 27.49
N ASN A 383 5.75 2.88 27.64
CA ASN A 383 6.20 1.70 26.89
C ASN A 383 6.11 1.89 25.36
N GLN A 384 6.62 3.02 24.85
CA GLN A 384 6.60 3.45 23.44
C GLN A 384 5.20 3.81 22.91
N LYS A 385 4.29 4.19 23.81
CA LYS A 385 2.98 4.76 23.48
C LYS A 385 2.87 6.16 24.05
N PHE A 386 3.01 7.16 23.19
CA PHE A 386 2.68 8.54 23.51
C PHE A 386 1.18 8.66 23.80
N TRP A 387 0.84 9.24 24.94
CA TRP A 387 -0.52 9.62 25.31
C TRP A 387 -0.91 10.93 24.63
N TRP A 388 -0.77 10.99 23.31
CA TRP A 388 -1.11 12.15 22.49
C TRP A 388 -1.63 11.67 21.15
N TYR A 389 -2.88 12.02 20.84
CA TYR A 389 -3.66 11.40 19.78
C TYR A 389 -4.22 12.49 18.85
N GLU A 390 -4.10 12.30 17.54
CA GLU A 390 -4.67 13.21 16.54
C GLU A 390 -6.20 13.13 16.59
N LEU A 391 -6.85 14.27 16.81
CA LEU A 391 -8.29 14.29 17.08
C LEU A 391 -9.11 13.89 15.84
N ASP A 392 -8.66 14.28 14.64
CA ASP A 392 -9.32 13.93 13.37
C ASP A 392 -9.35 12.42 13.06
N THR A 393 -8.47 11.61 13.67
CA THR A 393 -8.38 10.15 13.45
C THR A 393 -8.85 9.32 14.64
N SER A 394 -8.87 9.88 15.86
CA SER A 394 -9.02 9.11 17.11
C SER A 394 -10.07 9.64 18.09
N ILE A 395 -10.86 10.67 17.74
CA ILE A 395 -11.88 11.25 18.64
C ILE A 395 -12.87 10.22 19.21
N ALA A 396 -13.17 9.14 18.48
CA ALA A 396 -14.03 8.05 18.96
C ALA A 396 -13.46 7.28 20.18
N GLU A 397 -12.14 7.34 20.42
CA GLU A 397 -11.49 6.73 21.58
C GLU A 397 -11.42 7.67 22.81
N LEU A 398 -11.79 8.95 22.66
CA LEU A 398 -11.61 10.01 23.67
C LEU A 398 -12.12 9.62 25.07
N GLU A 399 -13.30 9.00 25.15
CA GLU A 399 -13.86 8.51 26.42
C GLU A 399 -13.00 7.39 27.04
N SER A 400 -12.56 6.43 26.23
CA SER A 400 -11.72 5.33 26.70
C SER A 400 -10.36 5.82 27.16
N LYS A 401 -9.77 6.80 26.46
CA LYS A 401 -8.48 7.42 26.82
C LYS A 401 -8.56 8.30 28.07
N LEU A 402 -9.68 8.99 28.26
CA LEU A 402 -9.94 9.69 29.52
C LEU A 402 -10.06 8.71 30.70
N GLN A 403 -10.74 7.58 30.53
CA GLN A 403 -10.81 6.57 31.58
C GLN A 403 -9.45 5.92 31.87
N GLU A 404 -8.67 5.61 30.83
CA GLU A 404 -7.29 5.13 30.93
C GLU A 404 -6.44 6.10 31.80
N PHE A 405 -6.59 7.42 31.60
CA PHE A 405 -5.90 8.46 32.38
C PHE A 405 -6.35 8.48 33.84
N LEU A 406 -7.66 8.48 34.07
CA LEU A 406 -8.26 8.57 35.40
C LEU A 406 -7.91 7.36 36.29
N ASP A 407 -7.77 6.16 35.72
CA ASP A 407 -7.36 4.96 36.45
C ASP A 407 -5.83 4.74 36.51
N SER A 408 -5.03 5.56 35.81
CA SER A 408 -3.58 5.40 35.77
C SER A 408 -2.91 5.75 37.10
N ASN A 409 -2.46 4.72 37.81
CA ASN A 409 -1.60 4.85 39.00
C ASN A 409 -0.26 5.53 38.67
N LYS A 410 0.23 5.43 37.43
CA LYS A 410 1.44 6.15 36.95
C LYS A 410 1.22 7.67 36.98
N ILE A 411 0.10 8.14 36.42
CA ILE A 411 -0.28 9.57 36.45
C ILE A 411 -0.34 10.08 37.89
N LYS A 412 -1.03 9.35 38.77
CA LYS A 412 -1.18 9.72 40.19
C LYS A 412 0.19 9.80 40.88
N ALA A 413 1.04 8.79 40.74
CA ALA A 413 2.38 8.80 41.33
C ALA A 413 3.28 9.94 40.80
N LEU A 414 3.20 10.29 39.52
CA LEU A 414 3.93 11.43 38.95
C LEU A 414 3.40 12.77 39.48
N ASN A 415 2.08 12.94 39.56
CA ASN A 415 1.45 14.16 40.07
C ASN A 415 1.68 14.35 41.58
N GLU A 416 1.74 13.28 42.38
CA GLU A 416 2.16 13.37 43.79
C GLU A 416 3.62 13.83 43.91
N LYS A 417 4.56 13.26 43.13
CA LYS A 417 5.96 13.74 43.11
C LYS A 417 6.04 15.24 42.77
N LEU A 418 5.30 15.71 41.77
CA LEU A 418 5.36 17.10 41.31
C LEU A 418 4.87 18.13 42.35
N LYS A 419 4.19 17.72 43.44
CA LYS A 419 3.84 18.62 44.54
C LYS A 419 5.05 19.18 45.30
N GLU A 420 6.11 18.38 45.41
CA GLU A 420 7.32 18.75 46.15
C GLU A 420 8.37 19.45 45.27
N TYR A 421 8.17 19.48 43.94
CA TYR A 421 9.14 20.03 43.00
C TYR A 421 9.18 21.56 43.04
N GLN A 422 10.37 22.11 43.31
CA GLN A 422 10.70 23.53 43.20
C GLN A 422 11.83 23.69 42.18
N ALA A 423 11.69 24.67 41.27
CA ALA A 423 12.43 24.74 40.00
C ALA A 423 13.74 25.53 40.04
#